data_AF-A0A0F8ZGS7-F1
#
_entry.id   AF-A0A0F8ZGS7-F1
#
_cell.length_a   1.000
_cell.length_b   1.000
_cell.length_c   1.000
_cell.angle_alpha   90.00
_cell.angle_beta   90.00
_cell.angle_gamma   90.00
#
_symmetry.space_group_name_H-M   'P 1'
#
loop_
_entity.id
_entity.type
_entity.pdbx_description
1 polymer ?
#
loop_
_entity_poly.entity_id
_entity_poly.type
_entity_poly.pdbx_seq_one_letter_code
_entity_poly.pdbx_strand_id
1 'polypeptide(L)'
;RELTMRLRDGATLVVEFGAGGESDVPEPHRRVVYLDQRHWVTLAQRLHNPDAIAKVDRRPAEQLIELSRSKMVVLPLSSANLWEIAPRGRHRRDLALTMVELARGWQFRDPVSVRGQELRRAMAGESAALAEEVIALEPGAIFNSGVPSLEDTGMPDDWHVLFERLTHSEASLAAMLEDDAPAEAQKRRAIAAAWAEPYHHLAVQMRDAGTSREHIRINTLGRLIDDLKTELAQAASAARMDQDQFAAWLRDEVDEAIETMPYVRTLREVLYHRLSNADDRWSGNDLADSQFLCCAAAYTDFIAAENKFGDYLQRAERRYPENAKTVTTLPNLVEQLAATD
;
A
#
# COMPACT_ATOMS: atom_id res chain seq x y z
N ARG A 1 -18.15 -2.71 -15.71
CA ARG A 1 -18.11 -2.05 -17.04
C ARG A 1 -16.69 -1.55 -17.33
N GLU A 2 -16.33 -1.32 -18.58
CA GLU A 2 -14.98 -0.84 -18.96
C GLU A 2 -15.06 0.35 -19.92
N LEU A 3 -14.06 1.21 -19.87
CA LEU A 3 -13.78 2.22 -20.89
C LEU A 3 -12.39 2.00 -21.45
N THR A 4 -12.29 2.08 -22.76
CA THR A 4 -11.03 2.06 -23.50
C THR A 4 -10.67 3.48 -23.89
N MET A 5 -9.59 4.02 -23.34
CA MET A 5 -9.07 5.34 -23.64
C MET A 5 -7.85 5.22 -24.55
N ARG A 6 -7.80 6.03 -25.61
CA ARG A 6 -6.62 6.13 -26.48
C ARG A 6 -5.85 7.41 -26.17
N LEU A 7 -4.62 7.27 -25.72
CA LEU A 7 -3.69 8.36 -25.46
C LEU A 7 -3.23 9.01 -26.77
N ARG A 8 -2.72 10.25 -26.69
CA ARG A 8 -2.28 11.04 -27.86
C ARG A 8 -1.19 10.36 -28.69
N ASP A 9 -0.33 9.60 -28.03
CA ASP A 9 0.75 8.81 -28.64
C ASP A 9 0.28 7.45 -29.21
N GLY A 10 -1.00 7.13 -29.08
CA GLY A 10 -1.61 5.92 -29.60
C GLY A 10 -1.68 4.74 -28.62
N ALA A 11 -1.08 4.83 -27.42
CA ALA A 11 -1.26 3.83 -26.38
C ALA A 11 -2.73 3.77 -25.94
N THR A 12 -3.16 2.58 -25.49
CA THR A 12 -4.55 2.33 -25.10
C THR A 12 -4.58 1.90 -23.63
N LEU A 13 -5.42 2.56 -22.82
CA LEU A 13 -5.67 2.20 -21.44
C LEU A 13 -7.07 1.65 -21.31
N VAL A 14 -7.23 0.59 -20.51
CA VAL A 14 -8.53 0.02 -20.18
C VAL A 14 -8.78 0.24 -18.70
N VAL A 15 -9.83 0.98 -18.37
CA VAL A 15 -10.19 1.31 -16.99
C VAL A 15 -11.52 0.63 -16.65
N GLU A 16 -11.64 0.12 -15.43
CA GLU A 16 -12.87 -0.40 -14.87
C GLU A 16 -13.65 0.69 -14.15
N PHE A 17 -14.97 0.71 -14.31
CA PHE A 17 -15.86 1.74 -13.72
C PHE A 17 -16.94 1.12 -12.84
N GLY A 18 -16.72 -0.07 -12.30
CA GLY A 18 -17.75 -0.81 -11.56
C GLY A 18 -18.98 -1.06 -12.44
N ALA A 19 -20.10 -1.47 -11.84
CA ALA A 19 -21.36 -1.65 -12.54
C ALA A 19 -22.37 -0.56 -12.14
N GLY A 20 -22.06 0.71 -12.45
CA GLY A 20 -23.02 1.84 -12.42
C GLY A 20 -24.00 1.84 -11.25
N GLY A 21 -23.48 1.97 -10.03
CA GLY A 21 -24.24 1.91 -8.77
C GLY A 21 -23.88 0.73 -7.84
N GLU A 22 -23.08 -0.23 -8.30
CA GLU A 22 -22.50 -1.30 -7.46
C GLU A 22 -21.07 -0.97 -6.99
N SER A 23 -20.72 -1.60 -5.84
CA SER A 23 -19.59 -1.32 -4.95
C SER A 23 -18.26 -0.98 -5.62
N ASP A 24 -17.55 -0.02 -5.03
CA ASP A 24 -16.20 0.36 -5.42
C ASP A 24 -15.14 -0.63 -4.96
N VAL A 25 -15.51 -1.76 -4.36
CA VAL A 25 -14.59 -2.81 -3.89
C VAL A 25 -14.51 -4.00 -4.85
N PRO A 26 -13.40 -4.77 -4.85
CA PRO A 26 -13.27 -5.97 -5.67
C PRO A 26 -14.38 -6.99 -5.40
N GLU A 27 -14.83 -7.66 -6.48
CA GLU A 27 -15.77 -8.77 -6.35
C GLU A 27 -15.11 -9.93 -5.55
N PRO A 28 -15.84 -10.64 -4.67
CA PRO A 28 -15.24 -11.62 -3.74
C PRO A 28 -14.45 -12.76 -4.38
N HIS A 29 -14.66 -13.05 -5.67
CA HIS A 29 -13.95 -14.10 -6.39
C HIS A 29 -12.66 -13.61 -7.07
N ARG A 30 -12.43 -12.29 -7.11
CA ARG A 30 -11.23 -11.71 -7.71
C ARG A 30 -10.17 -11.56 -6.64
N ARG A 31 -9.05 -12.25 -6.81
CA ARG A 31 -7.93 -12.13 -5.87
C ARG A 31 -7.25 -10.78 -6.01
N VAL A 32 -6.99 -10.11 -4.90
CA VAL A 32 -6.21 -8.88 -4.87
C VAL A 32 -4.74 -9.23 -4.63
N VAL A 33 -3.88 -8.77 -5.52
CA VAL A 33 -2.43 -8.98 -5.43
C VAL A 33 -1.72 -7.63 -5.39
N TYR A 34 -1.05 -7.34 -4.28
CA TYR A 34 -0.17 -6.17 -4.20
C TYR A 34 1.23 -6.53 -4.73
N LEU A 35 1.75 -5.72 -5.65
CA LEU A 35 3.07 -5.92 -6.23
C LEU A 35 4.02 -4.83 -5.75
N ASP A 36 5.19 -5.26 -5.26
CA ASP A 36 6.32 -4.36 -5.14
C ASP A 36 6.74 -3.80 -6.52
N GLN A 37 7.57 -2.77 -6.48
CA GLN A 37 8.04 -2.10 -7.67
C GLN A 37 8.93 -2.97 -8.58
N ARG A 38 9.66 -3.93 -8.02
CA ARG A 38 10.51 -4.84 -8.80
C ARG A 38 9.65 -5.73 -9.68
N HIS A 39 8.57 -6.30 -9.15
CA HIS A 39 7.67 -7.16 -9.90
C HIS A 39 6.93 -6.36 -10.98
N TRP A 40 6.55 -5.10 -10.70
CA TRP A 40 6.05 -4.19 -11.73
C TRP A 40 7.06 -3.96 -12.88
N VAL A 41 8.34 -3.77 -12.56
CA VAL A 41 9.42 -3.67 -13.57
C VAL A 41 9.49 -4.94 -14.41
N THR A 42 9.37 -6.11 -13.78
CA THR A 42 9.37 -7.40 -14.49
C THR A 42 8.19 -7.51 -15.47
N LEU A 43 6.97 -7.09 -15.07
CA LEU A 43 5.82 -7.06 -15.98
C LEU A 43 6.03 -6.09 -17.15
N ALA A 44 6.57 -4.89 -16.88
CA ALA A 44 6.85 -3.90 -17.92
C ALA A 44 7.92 -4.40 -18.90
N GLN A 45 8.97 -5.07 -18.40
CA GLN A 45 9.96 -5.73 -19.26
C GLN A 45 9.33 -6.82 -20.12
N ARG A 46 8.41 -7.63 -19.58
CA ARG A 46 7.73 -8.67 -20.37
C ARG A 46 6.97 -8.10 -21.57
N LEU A 47 6.37 -6.91 -21.43
CA LEU A 47 5.60 -6.22 -22.46
C LEU A 47 6.47 -5.43 -23.45
N HIS A 48 7.46 -4.69 -22.95
CA HIS A 48 8.18 -3.68 -23.75
C HIS A 48 9.62 -4.08 -24.10
N ASN A 49 10.22 -5.02 -23.37
CA ASN A 49 11.59 -5.50 -23.62
C ASN A 49 11.76 -6.98 -23.19
N PRO A 50 11.08 -7.93 -23.88
CA PRO A 50 10.96 -9.32 -23.44
C PRO A 50 12.30 -10.09 -23.42
N ASP A 51 13.34 -9.56 -24.04
CA ASP A 51 14.66 -10.16 -23.99
C ASP A 51 15.43 -9.81 -22.71
N ALA A 52 15.07 -8.72 -22.03
CA ALA A 52 15.71 -8.28 -20.78
C ALA A 52 15.22 -9.02 -19.53
N ILE A 53 14.06 -9.68 -19.58
CA ILE A 53 13.49 -10.44 -18.46
C ILE A 53 14.15 -11.82 -18.31
N ALA A 54 14.44 -12.21 -17.07
CA ALA A 54 14.98 -13.51 -16.72
C ALA A 54 14.07 -14.64 -17.22
N LYS A 55 14.66 -15.73 -17.74
CA LYS A 55 13.89 -16.84 -18.35
C LYS A 55 12.84 -17.44 -17.42
N VAL A 56 13.14 -17.52 -16.11
CA VAL A 56 12.25 -18.06 -15.09
C VAL A 56 11.00 -17.20 -14.88
N ASP A 57 11.09 -15.89 -15.10
CA ASP A 57 9.99 -14.95 -14.87
C ASP A 57 9.11 -14.73 -16.11
N ARG A 58 9.55 -15.16 -17.30
CA ARG A 58 8.84 -14.90 -18.58
C ARG A 58 7.40 -15.40 -18.59
N ARG A 59 7.22 -16.68 -18.26
CA ARG A 59 5.89 -17.32 -18.26
C ARG A 59 5.03 -16.83 -17.08
N PRO A 60 5.54 -16.76 -15.83
CA PRO A 60 4.77 -16.20 -14.72
C PRO A 60 4.32 -14.75 -14.94
N ALA A 61 5.19 -13.89 -15.49
CA ALA A 61 4.82 -12.51 -15.81
C ALA A 61 3.69 -12.46 -16.85
N GLU A 62 3.77 -13.28 -17.90
CA GLU A 62 2.72 -13.39 -18.92
C GLU A 62 1.39 -13.90 -18.35
N GLN A 63 1.44 -14.90 -17.46
CA GLN A 63 0.25 -15.41 -16.78
C GLN A 63 -0.40 -14.34 -15.89
N LEU A 64 0.39 -13.60 -15.09
CA LEU A 64 -0.15 -12.55 -14.23
C LEU A 64 -0.77 -11.39 -15.04
N ILE A 65 -0.14 -11.01 -16.16
CA ILE A 65 -0.69 -10.04 -17.11
C ILE A 65 -2.06 -10.51 -17.64
N GLU A 66 -2.15 -11.77 -18.06
CA GLU A 66 -3.39 -12.33 -18.59
C GLU A 66 -4.48 -12.42 -17.53
N LEU A 67 -4.13 -12.79 -16.28
CA LEU A 67 -5.07 -12.80 -15.16
C LEU A 67 -5.65 -11.41 -14.88
N SER A 68 -4.83 -10.35 -14.94
CA SER A 68 -5.31 -8.96 -14.77
C SER A 68 -6.19 -8.52 -15.96
N ARG A 69 -5.78 -8.83 -17.20
CA ARG A 69 -6.56 -8.49 -18.41
C ARG A 69 -7.89 -9.24 -18.51
N SER A 70 -7.94 -10.47 -18.01
CA SER A 70 -9.17 -11.27 -17.89
C SER A 70 -9.98 -10.99 -16.61
N LYS A 71 -9.51 -10.07 -15.75
CA LYS A 71 -10.12 -9.66 -14.46
C LYS A 71 -10.18 -10.75 -13.39
N MET A 72 -9.42 -11.82 -13.53
CA MET A 72 -9.31 -12.84 -12.50
C MET A 72 -8.56 -12.33 -11.26
N VAL A 73 -7.70 -11.32 -11.43
CA VAL A 73 -7.02 -10.63 -10.32
C VAL A 73 -7.19 -9.11 -10.39
N VAL A 74 -6.99 -8.47 -9.24
CA VAL A 74 -6.88 -7.01 -9.09
C VAL A 74 -5.43 -6.67 -8.70
N LEU A 75 -4.82 -5.74 -9.44
CA LEU A 75 -3.45 -5.25 -9.19
C LEU A 75 -3.51 -3.75 -8.86
N PRO A 76 -3.80 -3.35 -7.61
CA PRO A 76 -4.07 -1.96 -7.29
C PRO A 76 -2.79 -1.11 -7.36
N LEU A 77 -2.92 0.14 -7.82
CA LEU A 77 -1.85 1.15 -7.69
C LEU A 77 -1.89 1.80 -6.33
N SER A 78 -0.72 2.12 -5.79
CA SER A 78 -0.57 2.93 -4.58
C SER A 78 0.23 4.19 -4.85
N SER A 79 0.19 5.14 -3.91
CA SER A 79 1.06 6.32 -3.95
C SER A 79 2.55 5.97 -3.83
N ALA A 80 2.93 4.83 -3.26
CA ALA A 80 4.31 4.33 -3.34
C ALA A 80 4.75 4.06 -4.79
N ASN A 81 3.88 3.51 -5.63
CA ASN A 81 4.20 3.30 -7.05
C ASN A 81 4.45 4.64 -7.77
N LEU A 82 3.67 5.68 -7.44
CA LEU A 82 3.89 7.04 -7.96
C LEU A 82 5.25 7.60 -7.53
N TRP A 83 5.64 7.38 -6.28
CA TRP A 83 6.87 7.95 -5.72
C TRP A 83 8.13 7.24 -6.22
N GLU A 84 8.07 5.93 -6.39
CA GLU A 84 9.25 5.13 -6.76
C GLU A 84 9.59 5.17 -8.25
N ILE A 85 8.63 5.51 -9.10
CA ILE A 85 8.82 5.56 -10.55
C ILE A 85 9.45 6.88 -11.03
N ALA A 86 9.22 7.96 -10.27
CA ALA A 86 9.64 9.31 -10.60
C ALA A 86 11.16 9.49 -10.85
N PRO A 87 12.12 8.71 -10.32
CA PRO A 87 13.54 8.83 -10.71
C PRO A 87 13.97 8.04 -11.97
N ARG A 88 13.09 7.28 -12.65
CA ARG A 88 13.51 6.25 -13.64
C ARG A 88 13.79 6.68 -15.10
N GLY A 89 13.71 7.97 -15.44
CA GLY A 89 14.10 8.46 -16.78
C GLY A 89 13.37 7.77 -17.93
N ARG A 90 14.09 7.32 -18.99
CA ARG A 90 13.46 6.78 -20.22
C ARG A 90 12.60 5.52 -20.03
N HIS A 91 12.91 4.66 -19.04
CA HIS A 91 12.12 3.45 -18.76
C HIS A 91 10.86 3.71 -17.92
N ARG A 92 10.71 4.94 -17.41
CA ARG A 92 9.56 5.38 -16.61
C ARG A 92 8.25 5.22 -17.37
N ARG A 93 8.25 5.55 -18.67
CA ARG A 93 7.05 5.56 -19.48
C ARG A 93 6.45 4.17 -19.66
N ASP A 94 7.25 3.19 -20.07
CA ASP A 94 6.80 1.81 -20.28
C ASP A 94 6.27 1.19 -18.99
N LEU A 95 6.96 1.46 -17.88
CA LEU A 95 6.54 1.02 -16.55
C LEU A 95 5.23 1.69 -16.10
N ALA A 96 5.09 3.01 -16.29
CA ALA A 96 3.89 3.75 -15.93
C ALA A 96 2.67 3.27 -16.73
N LEU A 97 2.84 3.07 -18.04
CA LEU A 97 1.80 2.53 -18.91
C LEU A 97 1.41 1.12 -18.48
N THR A 98 2.38 0.25 -18.19
CA THR A 98 2.11 -1.11 -17.70
C THR A 98 1.33 -1.08 -16.39
N MET A 99 1.75 -0.25 -15.43
CA MET A 99 1.09 -0.09 -14.14
C MET A 99 -0.37 0.34 -14.30
N VAL A 100 -0.62 1.43 -15.04
CA VAL A 100 -1.98 1.97 -15.22
C VAL A 100 -2.85 1.00 -16.05
N GLU A 101 -2.30 0.37 -17.08
CA GLU A 101 -3.01 -0.63 -17.88
C GLU A 101 -3.45 -1.82 -17.02
N LEU A 102 -2.55 -2.41 -16.24
CA LEU A 102 -2.83 -3.64 -15.50
C LEU A 102 -3.60 -3.38 -14.19
N ALA A 103 -3.50 -2.18 -13.63
CA ALA A 103 -4.31 -1.78 -12.49
C ALA A 103 -5.75 -1.44 -12.86
N ARG A 104 -5.99 -0.99 -14.09
CA ARG A 104 -7.35 -0.74 -14.62
C ARG A 104 -8.19 0.20 -13.76
N GLY A 105 -7.56 1.14 -13.08
CA GLY A 105 -8.21 2.10 -12.19
C GLY A 105 -8.34 1.65 -10.73
N TRP A 106 -8.00 0.39 -10.40
CA TRP A 106 -7.94 -0.08 -9.01
C TRP A 106 -6.82 0.61 -8.25
N GLN A 107 -7.18 1.10 -7.07
CA GLN A 107 -6.33 1.89 -6.20
C GLN A 107 -6.22 1.24 -4.82
N PHE A 108 -5.03 1.35 -4.25
CA PHE A 108 -4.71 0.99 -2.88
C PHE A 108 -4.75 2.26 -2.04
N ARG A 109 -5.67 2.32 -1.08
CA ARG A 109 -5.88 3.48 -0.25
C ARG A 109 -4.61 3.84 0.52
N ASP A 110 -4.36 5.15 0.65
CA ASP A 110 -3.19 5.63 1.39
C ASP A 110 -3.13 5.03 2.81
N PRO A 111 -2.01 4.41 3.23
CA PRO A 111 -1.90 3.77 4.53
C PRO A 111 -2.17 4.70 5.72
N VAL A 112 -1.92 6.01 5.61
CA VAL A 112 -2.25 6.97 6.67
C VAL A 112 -3.76 7.07 6.87
N SER A 113 -4.52 7.06 5.78
CA SER A 113 -5.98 6.99 5.85
C SER A 113 -6.46 5.67 6.48
N VAL A 114 -5.86 4.53 6.10
CA VAL A 114 -6.24 3.20 6.62
C VAL A 114 -5.98 3.09 8.13
N ARG A 115 -4.78 3.43 8.62
CA ARG A 115 -4.49 3.41 10.07
C ARG A 115 -5.37 4.39 10.84
N GLY A 116 -5.70 5.54 10.25
CA GLY A 116 -6.66 6.49 10.83
C GLY A 116 -8.08 5.93 10.94
N GLN A 117 -8.54 5.10 9.98
CA GLN A 117 -9.82 4.39 10.08
C GLN A 117 -9.80 3.33 11.19
N GLU A 118 -8.75 2.51 11.24
CA GLU A 118 -8.57 1.47 12.27
C GLU A 118 -8.59 2.08 13.69
N LEU A 119 -7.84 3.17 13.90
CA LEU A 119 -7.81 3.91 15.17
C LEU A 119 -9.17 4.49 15.56
N ARG A 120 -9.87 5.12 14.61
CA ARG A 120 -11.21 5.69 14.86
C ARG A 120 -12.19 4.61 15.31
N ARG A 121 -12.20 3.46 14.64
CA ARG A 121 -13.08 2.34 14.98
C ARG A 121 -12.76 1.78 16.36
N ALA A 122 -11.48 1.54 16.65
CA ALA A 122 -11.08 1.03 17.95
C ALA A 122 -11.47 1.97 19.10
N MET A 123 -11.28 3.29 18.94
CA MET A 123 -11.69 4.27 19.95
C MET A 123 -13.21 4.44 20.06
N ALA A 124 -13.96 4.13 19.00
CA ALA A 124 -15.42 4.07 19.02
C ALA A 124 -15.96 2.77 19.64
N GLY A 125 -15.10 1.80 19.99
CA GLY A 125 -15.51 0.47 20.43
C GLY A 125 -16.07 -0.40 19.29
N GLU A 126 -15.78 -0.04 18.05
CA GLU A 126 -16.14 -0.77 16.84
C GLU A 126 -15.04 -1.75 16.43
N SER A 127 -15.38 -2.75 15.62
CA SER A 127 -14.40 -3.68 15.07
C SER A 127 -13.46 -2.98 14.09
N ALA A 128 -12.18 -2.82 14.48
CA ALA A 128 -11.14 -2.27 13.62
C ALA A 128 -10.69 -3.21 12.49
N ALA A 129 -11.16 -4.46 12.47
CA ALA A 129 -10.81 -5.47 11.46
C ALA A 129 -11.30 -5.19 10.02
N LEU A 130 -12.07 -4.14 9.81
CA LEU A 130 -12.79 -3.86 8.57
C LEU A 130 -12.58 -2.41 8.11
N ALA A 131 -11.33 -1.95 7.96
CA ALA A 131 -11.12 -0.68 7.26
C ALA A 131 -11.83 -0.74 5.89
N GLU A 132 -12.58 0.32 5.59
CA GLU A 132 -13.48 0.34 4.45
C GLU A 132 -12.70 0.65 3.18
N GLU A 133 -13.01 -0.12 2.13
CA GLU A 133 -12.61 0.19 0.76
C GLU A 133 -11.10 0.50 0.63
N VAL A 134 -10.27 -0.35 1.26
CA VAL A 134 -8.81 -0.24 1.18
C VAL A 134 -8.33 -0.48 -0.26
N ILE A 135 -9.04 -1.35 -0.99
CA ILE A 135 -8.88 -1.56 -2.42
C ILE A 135 -10.13 -1.03 -3.08
N ALA A 136 -9.99 0.02 -3.89
CA ALA A 136 -11.15 0.70 -4.42
C ALA A 136 -11.00 1.22 -5.85
N LEU A 137 -12.13 1.41 -6.53
CA LEU A 137 -12.25 2.25 -7.74
C LEU A 137 -12.56 3.72 -7.40
N GLU A 138 -12.67 4.06 -6.11
CA GLU A 138 -12.91 5.43 -5.65
C GLU A 138 -11.83 6.37 -6.22
N PRO A 139 -12.23 7.46 -6.91
CA PRO A 139 -11.30 8.44 -7.43
C PRO A 139 -10.42 9.04 -6.32
N GLY A 140 -9.10 8.92 -6.46
CA GLY A 140 -8.16 9.54 -5.54
C GLY A 140 -7.93 8.78 -4.23
N ALA A 141 -8.41 7.54 -4.09
CA ALA A 141 -8.14 6.71 -2.91
C ALA A 141 -6.63 6.60 -2.57
N ILE A 142 -5.74 6.63 -3.58
CA ILE A 142 -4.28 6.62 -3.36
C ILE A 142 -3.74 7.88 -2.66
N PHE A 143 -4.52 8.95 -2.55
CA PHE A 143 -4.13 10.20 -1.94
C PHE A 143 -4.82 10.39 -0.59
N ASN A 144 -4.07 10.84 0.41
CA ASN A 144 -4.60 11.18 1.74
C ASN A 144 -5.25 12.58 1.80
N SER A 145 -5.74 13.09 0.66
CA SER A 145 -6.32 14.43 0.53
C SER A 145 -7.64 14.36 -0.19
N GLY A 146 -8.68 14.99 0.37
CA GLY A 146 -9.96 15.13 -0.31
C GLY A 146 -9.77 15.77 -1.68
N VAL A 147 -10.30 15.12 -2.71
CA VAL A 147 -10.34 15.68 -4.06
C VAL A 147 -11.48 16.70 -4.08
N PRO A 148 -11.29 17.88 -4.69
CA PRO A 148 -12.40 18.81 -4.90
C PRO A 148 -13.50 18.12 -5.71
N SER A 149 -14.72 18.04 -5.14
CA SER A 149 -15.89 17.46 -5.81
C SER A 149 -16.26 18.27 -7.05
N LEU A 150 -16.73 17.59 -8.09
CA LEU A 150 -17.27 18.19 -9.32
C LEU A 150 -18.78 18.45 -9.25
N GLU A 151 -19.39 18.37 -8.07
CA GLU A 151 -20.83 18.54 -7.82
C GLU A 151 -21.43 19.81 -8.47
N ASP A 152 -20.65 20.90 -8.60
CA ASP A 152 -21.11 22.18 -9.15
C ASP A 152 -20.99 22.32 -10.69
N THR A 153 -20.64 21.25 -11.41
CA THR A 153 -20.41 21.31 -12.87
C THR A 153 -21.70 21.20 -13.71
N GLY A 154 -22.84 20.86 -13.10
CA GLY A 154 -24.11 20.66 -13.80
C GLY A 154 -24.17 19.44 -14.71
N MET A 155 -23.18 18.54 -14.64
CA MET A 155 -23.20 17.25 -15.33
C MET A 155 -24.11 16.24 -14.59
N PRO A 156 -24.70 15.25 -15.27
CA PRO A 156 -25.44 14.17 -14.61
C PRO A 156 -24.52 13.27 -13.76
N ASP A 157 -25.02 12.71 -12.66
CA ASP A 157 -24.25 11.91 -11.69
C ASP A 157 -23.43 10.77 -12.32
N ASP A 158 -24.02 10.03 -13.26
CA ASP A 158 -23.32 8.95 -13.98
C ASP A 158 -22.10 9.45 -14.77
N TRP A 159 -22.14 10.69 -15.25
CA TRP A 159 -21.03 11.33 -15.94
C TRP A 159 -19.98 11.90 -14.97
N HIS A 160 -20.37 12.32 -13.76
CA HIS A 160 -19.43 12.73 -12.72
C HIS A 160 -18.49 11.59 -12.37
N VAL A 161 -19.05 10.44 -12.00
CA VAL A 161 -18.26 9.26 -11.61
C VAL A 161 -17.32 8.82 -12.74
N LEU A 162 -17.81 8.83 -13.98
CA LEU A 162 -17.01 8.49 -15.15
C LEU A 162 -15.85 9.48 -15.34
N PHE A 163 -16.14 10.77 -15.28
CA PHE A 163 -15.17 11.84 -15.50
C PHE A 163 -14.10 11.88 -14.40
N GLU A 164 -14.49 11.70 -13.14
CA GLU A 164 -13.55 11.65 -12.01
C GLU A 164 -12.62 10.45 -12.13
N ARG A 165 -13.14 9.25 -12.41
CA ARG A 165 -12.31 8.05 -12.59
C ARG A 165 -11.32 8.18 -13.75
N LEU A 166 -11.76 8.79 -14.85
CA LEU A 166 -10.87 9.07 -15.99
C LEU A 166 -9.80 10.08 -15.64
N THR A 167 -10.20 11.18 -14.99
CA THR A 167 -9.30 12.24 -14.56
C THR A 167 -8.24 11.70 -13.60
N HIS A 168 -8.63 10.83 -12.65
CA HIS A 168 -7.69 10.22 -11.72
C HIS A 168 -6.76 9.20 -12.38
N SER A 169 -7.25 8.43 -13.37
CA SER A 169 -6.40 7.53 -14.15
C SER A 169 -5.35 8.30 -14.96
N GLU A 170 -5.78 9.39 -15.62
CA GLU A 170 -4.88 10.27 -16.36
C GLU A 170 -3.91 11.03 -15.44
N ALA A 171 -4.39 11.53 -14.30
CA ALA A 171 -3.57 12.22 -13.30
C ALA A 171 -2.53 11.27 -12.68
N SER A 172 -2.88 10.01 -12.43
CA SER A 172 -1.94 9.00 -11.95
C SER A 172 -0.85 8.75 -13.00
N LEU A 173 -1.23 8.57 -14.27
CA LEU A 173 -0.27 8.43 -15.36
C LEU A 173 0.61 9.67 -15.51
N ALA A 174 0.02 10.87 -15.47
CA ALA A 174 0.75 12.13 -15.57
C ALA A 174 1.76 12.28 -14.42
N ALA A 175 1.34 12.02 -13.18
CA ALA A 175 2.21 12.04 -12.00
C ALA A 175 3.35 11.01 -12.11
N MET A 176 3.08 9.82 -12.63
CA MET A 176 4.11 8.81 -12.89
C MET A 176 5.07 9.19 -14.00
N LEU A 177 4.69 10.09 -14.92
CA LEU A 177 5.53 10.53 -16.03
C LEU A 177 6.30 11.82 -15.69
N GLU A 178 5.79 12.61 -14.76
CA GLU A 178 6.41 13.86 -14.32
C GLU A 178 7.80 13.60 -13.70
N ASP A 179 8.76 14.46 -14.03
CA ASP A 179 10.03 14.50 -13.33
C ASP A 179 9.83 15.25 -12.02
N ASP A 180 10.28 14.67 -10.92
CA ASP A 180 10.31 15.44 -9.68
C ASP A 180 11.18 16.66 -9.83
N ALA A 181 10.64 17.82 -9.47
CA ALA A 181 11.45 18.97 -9.19
C ALA A 181 12.53 18.57 -8.15
N PRO A 182 13.82 18.90 -8.36
CA PRO A 182 14.90 18.51 -7.46
C PRO A 182 14.64 18.85 -5.98
N ALA A 183 13.92 19.94 -5.72
CA ALA A 183 13.52 20.36 -4.38
C ALA A 183 12.55 19.36 -3.70
N GLU A 184 11.54 18.86 -4.42
CA GLU A 184 10.59 17.87 -3.88
C GLU A 184 11.28 16.52 -3.65
N ALA A 185 12.13 16.07 -4.58
CA ALA A 185 12.94 14.88 -4.38
C ALA A 185 13.82 14.97 -3.12
N GLN A 186 14.42 16.14 -2.88
CA GLN A 186 15.24 16.39 -1.68
C GLN A 186 14.40 16.39 -0.40
N LYS A 187 13.24 17.06 -0.41
CA LYS A 187 12.30 17.09 0.71
C LYS A 187 11.86 15.68 1.10
N ARG A 188 11.53 14.83 0.13
CA ARG A 188 11.15 13.43 0.39
C ARG A 188 12.26 12.62 1.01
N ARG A 189 13.50 12.72 0.49
CA ARG A 189 14.66 12.05 1.10
C ARG A 189 14.88 12.49 2.54
N ALA A 190 14.69 13.78 2.83
CA ALA A 190 14.82 14.32 4.18
C ALA A 190 13.77 13.75 5.14
N ILE A 191 12.50 13.68 4.71
CA ILE A 191 11.42 13.08 5.50
C ILE A 191 11.71 11.60 5.79
N ALA A 192 12.07 10.84 4.75
CA ALA A 192 12.35 9.41 4.87
C ALA A 192 13.57 9.13 5.78
N ALA A 193 14.62 9.95 5.67
CA ALA A 193 15.79 9.87 6.56
C ALA A 193 15.45 10.24 8.01
N ALA A 194 14.66 11.31 8.22
CA ALA A 194 14.22 11.73 9.54
C ALA A 194 13.32 10.69 10.22
N TRP A 195 12.57 9.93 9.43
CA TRP A 195 11.82 8.78 9.94
C TRP A 195 12.73 7.61 10.32
N ALA A 196 13.67 7.23 9.44
CA ALA A 196 14.52 6.04 9.61
C ALA A 196 15.56 6.17 10.74
N GLU A 197 16.13 7.37 10.92
CA GLU A 197 17.25 7.61 11.84
C GLU A 197 16.92 7.23 13.31
N PRO A 198 15.78 7.65 13.90
CA PRO A 198 15.44 7.24 15.26
C PRO A 198 15.23 5.73 15.43
N TYR A 199 14.73 5.03 14.39
CA TYR A 199 14.60 3.56 14.45
C TYR A 199 15.98 2.89 14.44
N HIS A 200 16.90 3.37 13.61
CA HIS A 200 18.26 2.86 13.59
C HIS A 200 18.95 3.05 14.95
N HIS A 201 18.88 4.27 15.50
CA HIS A 201 19.46 4.59 16.80
C HIS A 201 18.86 3.72 17.91
N LEU A 202 17.53 3.57 17.93
CA LEU A 202 16.85 2.72 18.92
C LEU A 202 17.30 1.25 18.82
N ALA A 203 17.41 0.70 17.60
CA ALA A 203 17.88 -0.68 17.40
C ALA A 203 19.31 -0.88 17.94
N VAL A 204 20.22 0.05 17.64
CA VAL A 204 21.61 0.03 18.15
C VAL A 204 21.64 0.13 19.67
N GLN A 205 20.90 1.07 20.26
CA GLN A 205 20.82 1.22 21.72
C GLN A 205 20.30 -0.05 22.40
N MET A 206 19.26 -0.68 21.83
CA MET A 206 18.70 -1.90 22.42
C MET A 206 19.67 -3.08 22.38
N ARG A 207 20.43 -3.22 21.28
CA ARG A 207 21.51 -4.22 21.17
C ARG A 207 22.58 -3.97 22.22
N ASP A 208 23.10 -2.74 22.30
CA ASP A 208 24.21 -2.40 23.19
C ASP A 208 23.83 -2.54 24.67
N ALA A 209 22.56 -2.29 25.01
CA ALA A 209 22.02 -2.50 26.36
C ALA A 209 21.66 -3.96 26.68
N GLY A 210 21.75 -4.89 25.72
CA GLY A 210 21.32 -6.28 25.91
C GLY A 210 19.83 -6.41 26.22
N THR A 211 19.00 -5.57 25.59
CA THR A 211 17.57 -5.45 25.89
C THR A 211 16.82 -6.77 25.67
N SER A 212 16.00 -7.18 26.64
CA SER A 212 15.19 -8.40 26.53
C SER A 212 14.14 -8.28 25.43
N ARG A 213 13.69 -9.40 24.86
CA ARG A 213 12.64 -9.43 23.82
C ARG A 213 11.35 -8.72 24.24
N GLU A 214 10.97 -8.87 25.50
CA GLU A 214 9.81 -8.20 26.09
C GLU A 214 9.96 -6.68 26.07
N HIS A 215 11.11 -6.15 26.51
CA HIS A 215 11.39 -4.73 26.45
C HIS A 215 11.52 -4.21 25.02
N ILE A 216 12.01 -5.01 24.06
CA ILE A 216 12.00 -4.63 22.64
C ILE A 216 10.55 -4.46 22.14
N ARG A 217 9.62 -5.32 22.55
CA ARG A 217 8.19 -5.16 22.20
C ARG A 217 7.59 -3.88 22.79
N ILE A 218 7.91 -3.56 24.04
CA ILE A 218 7.47 -2.32 24.70
C ILE A 218 8.04 -1.10 23.97
N ASN A 219 9.34 -1.10 23.66
CA ASN A 219 9.99 -0.01 22.92
C ASN A 219 9.42 0.13 21.49
N THR A 220 9.10 -0.99 20.84
CA THR A 220 8.45 -0.99 19.52
C THR A 220 7.07 -0.34 19.60
N LEU A 221 6.26 -0.69 20.60
CA LEU A 221 4.95 -0.08 20.82
C LEU A 221 5.07 1.42 21.09
N GLY A 222 5.96 1.84 22.00
CA GLY A 222 6.18 3.25 22.28
C GLY A 222 6.60 4.05 21.04
N ARG A 223 7.45 3.47 20.20
CA ARG A 223 7.87 4.09 18.93
C ARG A 223 6.74 4.17 17.91
N LEU A 224 5.93 3.12 17.80
CA LEU A 224 4.75 3.10 16.94
C LEU A 224 3.72 4.16 17.36
N ILE A 225 3.47 4.32 18.67
CA ILE A 225 2.57 5.36 19.19
C ILE A 225 3.06 6.77 18.81
N ASP A 226 4.37 7.05 18.88
CA ASP A 226 4.92 8.33 18.43
C ASP A 226 4.74 8.56 16.90
N ASP A 227 4.82 7.50 16.10
CA ASP A 227 4.57 7.55 14.64
C ASP A 227 3.09 7.80 14.31
N LEU A 228 2.17 7.31 15.16
CA LEU A 228 0.72 7.42 15.01
C LEU A 228 0.11 8.65 15.67
N LYS A 229 0.91 9.54 16.27
CA LYS A 229 0.39 10.63 17.13
C LYS A 229 -0.63 11.54 16.46
N THR A 230 -0.50 11.77 15.15
CA THR A 230 -1.43 12.64 14.41
C THR A 230 -2.78 11.95 14.26
N GLU A 231 -2.78 10.68 13.87
CA GLU A 231 -3.97 9.87 13.66
C GLU A 231 -4.64 9.52 14.99
N LEU A 232 -3.86 9.29 16.04
CA LEU A 232 -4.37 9.11 17.41
C LEU A 232 -5.14 10.35 17.89
N ALA A 233 -4.57 11.54 17.70
CA ALA A 233 -5.24 12.79 18.09
C ALA A 233 -6.53 13.02 17.27
N GLN A 234 -6.50 12.73 15.97
CA GLN A 234 -7.68 12.82 15.11
C GLN A 234 -8.76 11.81 15.50
N ALA A 235 -8.37 10.56 15.81
CA ALA A 235 -9.29 9.52 16.23
C ALA A 235 -9.94 9.83 17.58
N ALA A 236 -9.16 10.30 18.56
CA ALA A 236 -9.67 10.70 19.87
C ALA A 236 -10.67 11.86 19.75
N SER A 237 -10.36 12.84 18.90
CA SER A 237 -11.26 13.96 18.59
C SER A 237 -12.58 13.47 17.96
N ALA A 238 -12.51 12.55 16.99
CA ALA A 238 -13.69 11.97 16.34
C ALA A 238 -14.55 11.17 17.32
N ALA A 239 -13.93 10.44 18.24
CA ALA A 239 -14.59 9.71 19.32
C ALA A 239 -15.08 10.62 20.48
N ARG A 240 -14.81 11.94 20.40
CA ARG A 240 -15.14 12.93 21.43
C ARG A 240 -14.56 12.62 22.80
N MET A 241 -13.36 12.03 22.83
CA MET A 241 -12.63 11.77 24.06
C MET A 241 -12.04 13.07 24.60
N ASP A 242 -12.17 13.30 25.89
CA ASP A 242 -11.39 14.33 26.57
C ASP A 242 -9.94 13.85 26.85
N GLN A 243 -9.14 14.72 27.46
CA GLN A 243 -7.72 14.42 27.73
C GLN A 243 -7.53 13.26 28.72
N ASP A 244 -8.39 13.15 29.73
CA ASP A 244 -8.28 12.13 30.76
C ASP A 244 -8.71 10.76 30.20
N GLN A 245 -9.77 10.73 29.41
CA GLN A 245 -10.22 9.55 28.68
C GLN A 245 -9.16 9.08 27.68
N PHE A 246 -8.57 9.98 26.90
CA PHE A 246 -7.52 9.62 25.95
C PHE A 246 -6.26 9.11 26.65
N ALA A 247 -5.86 9.73 27.76
CA ALA A 247 -4.73 9.26 28.56
C ALA A 247 -4.99 7.90 29.22
N ALA A 248 -6.22 7.62 29.65
CA ALA A 248 -6.61 6.30 30.15
C ALA A 248 -6.55 5.26 29.04
N TRP A 249 -7.15 5.52 27.88
CA TRP A 249 -7.10 4.62 26.73
C TRP A 249 -5.67 4.31 26.28
N LEU A 250 -4.79 5.32 26.21
CA LEU A 250 -3.38 5.13 25.87
C LEU A 250 -2.61 4.26 26.86
N ARG A 251 -2.99 4.30 28.14
CA ARG A 251 -2.32 3.52 29.19
C ARG A 251 -2.87 2.11 29.29
N ASP A 252 -4.18 1.97 29.18
CA ASP A 252 -4.91 0.80 29.63
C ASP A 252 -5.44 -0.05 28.46
N GLU A 253 -5.66 0.54 27.26
CA GLU A 253 -6.38 -0.12 26.16
C GLU A 253 -5.61 -0.19 24.83
N VAL A 254 -4.64 0.71 24.59
CA VAL A 254 -3.97 0.84 23.27
C VAL A 254 -3.33 -0.45 22.77
N ASP A 255 -2.76 -1.26 23.65
CA ASP A 255 -2.07 -2.50 23.27
C ASP A 255 -3.07 -3.53 22.73
N GLU A 256 -4.16 -3.75 23.47
CA GLU A 256 -5.25 -4.65 23.05
C GLU A 256 -5.97 -4.12 21.81
N ALA A 257 -6.20 -2.81 21.74
CA ALA A 257 -6.80 -2.16 20.59
C ALA A 257 -5.95 -2.39 19.32
N ILE A 258 -4.63 -2.20 19.39
CA ILE A 258 -3.73 -2.44 18.24
C ILE A 258 -3.83 -3.87 17.74
N GLU A 259 -3.93 -4.88 18.60
CA GLU A 259 -4.04 -6.28 18.15
C GLU A 259 -5.31 -6.56 17.32
N THR A 260 -6.34 -5.70 17.43
CA THR A 260 -7.56 -5.75 16.62
C THR A 260 -7.47 -5.02 15.28
N MET A 261 -6.37 -4.28 15.03
CA MET A 261 -6.15 -3.45 13.84
C MET A 261 -5.26 -4.19 12.82
N PRO A 262 -5.82 -4.76 11.73
CA PRO A 262 -5.08 -5.60 10.79
C PRO A 262 -3.78 -4.99 10.29
N TYR A 263 -3.80 -3.73 9.87
CA TYR A 263 -2.62 -3.05 9.37
C TYR A 263 -1.68 -2.65 10.51
N VAL A 264 -2.16 -1.93 11.53
CA VAL A 264 -1.29 -1.41 12.59
C VAL A 264 -0.60 -2.54 13.38
N ARG A 265 -1.25 -3.68 13.65
CA ARG A 265 -0.61 -4.85 14.29
C ARG A 265 0.45 -5.51 13.41
N THR A 266 0.23 -5.53 12.10
CA THR A 266 1.18 -6.09 11.14
C THR A 266 2.42 -5.21 11.05
N LEU A 267 2.23 -3.90 10.98
CA LEU A 267 3.30 -2.91 11.05
C LEU A 267 4.09 -3.07 12.36
N ARG A 268 3.41 -3.19 13.50
CA ARG A 268 4.06 -3.42 14.81
C ARG A 268 4.96 -4.67 14.80
N GLU A 269 4.48 -5.80 14.30
CA GLU A 269 5.25 -7.06 14.30
C GLU A 269 6.46 -6.98 13.35
N VAL A 270 6.31 -6.34 12.19
CA VAL A 270 7.44 -6.07 11.29
C VAL A 270 8.46 -5.16 11.95
N LEU A 271 8.03 -4.03 12.54
CA LEU A 271 8.94 -3.12 13.25
C LEU A 271 9.66 -3.82 14.40
N TYR A 272 8.98 -4.68 15.16
CA TYR A 272 9.58 -5.49 16.22
C TYR A 272 10.73 -6.36 15.69
N HIS A 273 10.50 -7.08 14.58
CA HIS A 273 11.54 -7.92 13.99
C HIS A 273 12.73 -7.12 13.45
N ARG A 274 12.48 -5.96 12.85
CA ARG A 274 13.54 -5.07 12.35
C ARG A 274 14.34 -4.46 13.49
N LEU A 275 13.66 -3.93 14.50
CA LEU A 275 14.30 -3.36 15.70
C LEU A 275 15.08 -4.42 16.51
N SER A 276 14.66 -5.68 16.47
CA SER A 276 15.38 -6.80 17.06
C SER A 276 16.67 -7.16 16.30
N ASN A 277 16.86 -6.67 15.08
CA ASN A 277 18.02 -6.92 14.25
C ASN A 277 18.79 -5.60 13.98
N ALA A 278 19.64 -5.20 14.93
CA ALA A 278 20.40 -3.96 14.83
C ALA A 278 21.42 -3.91 13.68
N ASP A 279 21.78 -5.08 13.10
CA ASP A 279 22.65 -5.14 11.92
C ASP A 279 21.88 -4.80 10.62
N ASP A 280 20.54 -4.84 10.67
CA ASP A 280 19.72 -4.35 9.57
C ASP A 280 19.70 -2.82 9.57
N ARG A 281 20.35 -2.24 8.55
CA ARG A 281 20.37 -0.78 8.39
C ARG A 281 19.00 -0.27 7.96
N TRP A 282 18.52 0.73 8.68
CA TRP A 282 17.33 1.46 8.28
C TRP A 282 17.66 2.46 7.18
N SER A 283 16.83 2.49 6.16
CA SER A 283 16.95 3.34 4.99
C SER A 283 15.68 4.14 4.75
N GLY A 284 15.74 5.19 3.94
CA GLY A 284 14.56 5.97 3.60
C GLY A 284 13.50 5.17 2.84
N ASN A 285 13.90 4.19 2.03
CA ASN A 285 12.95 3.34 1.28
C ASN A 285 12.09 2.51 2.23
N ASP A 286 12.64 2.14 3.39
CA ASP A 286 11.96 1.33 4.36
C ASP A 286 10.68 1.99 4.90
N LEU A 287 10.57 3.32 4.86
CA LEU A 287 9.34 4.02 5.24
C LEU A 287 8.19 3.60 4.31
N ALA A 288 8.40 3.70 2.99
CA ALA A 288 7.38 3.31 2.02
C ALA A 288 7.10 1.80 2.11
N ASP A 289 8.14 0.97 2.14
CA ASP A 289 7.96 -0.49 2.25
C ASP A 289 7.18 -0.86 3.52
N SER A 290 7.53 -0.27 4.66
CA SER A 290 6.84 -0.55 5.93
C SER A 290 5.38 -0.11 5.90
N GLN A 291 5.08 1.08 5.39
CA GLN A 291 3.71 1.56 5.39
C GLN A 291 2.85 0.80 4.38
N PHE A 292 3.30 0.66 3.14
CA PHE A 292 2.49 0.09 2.07
C PHE A 292 2.45 -1.43 2.11
N LEU A 293 3.56 -2.12 2.31
CA LEU A 293 3.56 -3.59 2.29
C LEU A 293 2.90 -4.17 3.53
N CYS A 294 3.05 -3.55 4.72
CA CYS A 294 2.30 -4.01 5.91
C CYS A 294 0.80 -3.74 5.77
N CYS A 295 0.40 -2.62 5.15
CA CYS A 295 -1.01 -2.33 4.90
C CYS A 295 -1.59 -3.32 3.87
N ALA A 296 -0.86 -3.56 2.78
CA ALA A 296 -1.25 -4.57 1.78
C ALA A 296 -1.35 -5.97 2.42
N ALA A 297 -0.49 -6.29 3.38
CA ALA A 297 -0.50 -7.59 4.03
C ALA A 297 -1.76 -7.80 4.85
N ALA A 298 -2.34 -6.72 5.36
CA ALA A 298 -3.57 -6.79 6.13
C ALA A 298 -4.84 -6.88 5.27
N TYR A 299 -4.80 -6.40 4.00
CA TYR A 299 -6.00 -6.13 3.21
C TYR A 299 -5.99 -6.71 1.78
N THR A 300 -5.04 -7.58 1.45
CA THR A 300 -4.98 -8.27 0.15
C THR A 300 -4.91 -9.79 0.32
N ASP A 301 -5.14 -10.54 -0.75
CA ASP A 301 -4.97 -12.00 -0.72
C ASP A 301 -3.49 -12.39 -0.81
N PHE A 302 -2.72 -11.66 -1.63
CA PHE A 302 -1.31 -11.95 -1.90
C PHE A 302 -0.47 -10.68 -1.97
N ILE A 303 0.78 -10.79 -1.51
CA ILE A 303 1.82 -9.79 -1.78
C ILE A 303 2.99 -10.45 -2.48
N ALA A 304 3.42 -9.86 -3.59
CA ALA A 304 4.75 -10.11 -4.13
C ALA A 304 5.71 -9.01 -3.66
N ALA A 305 6.55 -9.34 -2.68
CA ALA A 305 7.51 -8.43 -2.07
C ALA A 305 8.95 -8.74 -2.52
N GLU A 306 9.89 -7.87 -2.18
CA GLU A 306 11.31 -8.16 -2.32
C GLU A 306 11.75 -9.11 -1.22
N ASN A 307 12.86 -9.83 -1.43
CA ASN A 307 13.30 -10.88 -0.52
C ASN A 307 13.40 -10.41 0.95
N LYS A 308 14.05 -9.27 1.17
CA LYS A 308 14.33 -8.77 2.52
C LYS A 308 13.05 -8.41 3.27
N PHE A 309 12.20 -7.58 2.66
CA PHE A 309 10.95 -7.17 3.30
C PHE A 309 9.94 -8.33 3.38
N GLY A 310 9.93 -9.19 2.35
CA GLY A 310 9.13 -10.42 2.32
C GLY A 310 9.42 -11.35 3.48
N ASP A 311 10.69 -11.48 3.92
CA ASP A 311 11.04 -12.28 5.09
C ASP A 311 10.41 -11.74 6.39
N TYR A 312 10.29 -10.42 6.54
CA TYR A 312 9.62 -9.81 7.70
C TYR A 312 8.11 -10.03 7.66
N LEU A 313 7.49 -9.87 6.50
CA LEU A 313 6.06 -10.10 6.31
C LEU A 313 5.70 -11.57 6.52
N GLN A 314 6.50 -12.52 6.04
CA GLN A 314 6.28 -13.95 6.30
C GLN A 314 6.37 -14.32 7.79
N ARG A 315 7.15 -13.57 8.58
CA ARG A 315 7.15 -13.75 10.05
C ARG A 315 5.87 -13.19 10.67
N ALA A 316 5.40 -12.03 10.20
CA ALA A 316 4.12 -11.47 10.61
C ALA A 316 2.95 -12.39 10.22
N GLU A 317 2.95 -12.98 9.01
CA GLU A 317 1.97 -13.96 8.52
C GLU A 317 1.86 -15.19 9.45
N ARG A 318 2.98 -15.67 10.03
CA ARG A 318 2.93 -16.78 11.00
C ARG A 318 2.20 -16.44 12.28
N ARG A 319 2.23 -15.16 12.67
CA ARG A 319 1.51 -14.66 13.84
C ARG A 319 0.06 -14.31 13.52
N TYR A 320 -0.18 -13.78 12.33
CA TYR A 320 -1.48 -13.36 11.82
C TYR A 320 -1.78 -14.13 10.51
N PRO A 321 -2.22 -15.39 10.59
CA PRO A 321 -2.45 -16.23 9.41
C PRO A 321 -3.57 -15.75 8.48
N GLU A 322 -4.41 -14.82 8.96
CA GLU A 322 -5.43 -14.13 8.17
C GLU A 322 -4.86 -13.07 7.22
N ASN A 323 -3.60 -12.66 7.40
CA ASN A 323 -2.93 -11.74 6.50
C ASN A 323 -2.70 -12.38 5.12
N ALA A 324 -2.44 -11.53 4.13
CA ALA A 324 -2.07 -11.89 2.78
C ALA A 324 -0.91 -12.90 2.76
N LYS A 325 -0.99 -13.85 1.83
CA LYS A 325 0.11 -14.77 1.57
C LYS A 325 1.28 -14.02 0.94
N THR A 326 2.44 -14.04 1.60
CA THR A 326 3.62 -13.32 1.10
C THR A 326 4.54 -14.22 0.28
N VAL A 327 4.80 -13.81 -0.97
CA VAL A 327 5.76 -14.44 -1.89
C VAL A 327 6.82 -13.44 -2.34
N THR A 328 7.98 -13.93 -2.78
CA THR A 328 9.12 -13.09 -3.19
C THR A 328 9.48 -13.22 -4.68
N THR A 329 8.75 -14.06 -5.41
CA THR A 329 8.99 -14.34 -6.83
C THR A 329 7.67 -14.48 -7.58
N LEU A 330 7.63 -14.04 -8.84
CA LEU A 330 6.46 -14.23 -9.71
C LEU A 330 6.10 -15.71 -9.95
N PRO A 331 7.05 -16.65 -10.14
CA PRO A 331 6.71 -18.07 -10.24
C PRO A 331 5.89 -18.57 -9.05
N ASN A 332 6.29 -18.24 -7.82
CA ASN A 332 5.59 -18.68 -6.63
C ASN A 332 4.22 -17.99 -6.51
N LEU A 333 4.13 -16.69 -6.86
CA LEU A 333 2.84 -15.99 -6.90
C LEU A 333 1.83 -16.70 -7.79
N VAL A 334 2.20 -17.03 -9.02
CA VAL A 334 1.27 -17.66 -9.98
C VAL A 334 0.92 -19.09 -9.57
N GLU A 335 1.85 -19.82 -8.96
CA GLU A 335 1.58 -21.14 -8.39
C GLU A 335 0.54 -21.08 -7.27
N GLN A 336 0.67 -20.11 -6.35
CA GLN A 336 -0.28 -19.92 -5.26
C GLN A 336 -1.66 -19.48 -5.75
N LEU A 337 -1.72 -18.57 -6.73
CA LEU A 337 -2.97 -18.15 -7.35
C LEU A 337 -3.71 -19.35 -7.96
N ALA A 338 -2.99 -20.21 -8.71
CA ALA A 338 -3.56 -21.40 -9.32
C ALA A 338 -3.98 -22.50 -8.33
N ALA A 339 -3.44 -22.50 -7.11
CA ALA A 339 -3.79 -23.47 -6.06
C ALA A 339 -5.04 -23.06 -5.25
N THR A 340 -5.53 -21.84 -5.45
CA THR A 340 -6.67 -21.28 -4.71
C THR A 340 -7.95 -21.21 -5.56
N ASP A 341 -7.87 -21.63 -6.83
CA ASP A 341 -8.99 -21.91 -7.74
C ASP A 341 -9.45 -23.37 -7.59
#